data_AF-A0A848ZAM6-F1
#
_entry.id   AF-A0A848ZAM6-F1
#
_cell.length_a   1.000
_cell.length_b   1.000
_cell.length_c   1.000
_cell.angle_alpha   90.00
_cell.angle_beta   90.00
_cell.angle_gamma   90.00
#
_symmetry.space_group_name_H-M   'P 1'
#
loop_
_entity.id
_entity.type
_entity.pdbx_description
1 polymer ?
#
loop_
_entity_poly.entity_id
_entity_poly.type
_entity_poly.pdbx_seq_one_letter_code
_entity_poly.pdbx_strand_id
1 'polypeptide(L)'
;MNAPHRIAEPDTLSLPVRPTVVQILDEVAAHYGVTVAELTGRRRSRRVVWPRQMAMWTARRLTVHSLPSLGNAFARDHTTVMHGVAATAARFDALPETKEDAAAVLLRLQRRLTSDLHGGQRPAEGGEV
;
A
#
# COMPACT_ATOMS: atom_id res chain seq x y z
N MET A 1 -8.14 -2.03 -30.24
CA MET A 1 -6.71 -1.79 -29.97
C MET A 1 -6.57 -0.69 -28.94
N ASN A 2 -6.52 -1.03 -27.65
CA ASN A 2 -6.01 -0.10 -26.63
C ASN A 2 -5.64 -0.94 -25.39
N ALA A 3 -4.35 -1.17 -25.19
CA ALA A 3 -3.81 -1.80 -23.98
C ALA A 3 -3.04 -0.73 -23.21
N PRO A 4 -3.70 0.08 -22.36
CA PRO A 4 -2.97 1.05 -21.58
C PRO A 4 -2.24 0.34 -20.43
N HIS A 5 -0.91 0.48 -20.43
CA HIS A 5 -0.07 0.38 -19.25
C HIS A 5 -0.16 -0.95 -18.48
N ARG A 6 0.55 -1.99 -18.94
CA ARG A 6 0.91 -3.16 -18.12
C ARG A 6 1.81 -2.71 -16.98
N ILE A 7 1.22 -2.23 -15.90
CA ILE A 7 1.88 -2.17 -14.59
C ILE A 7 2.10 -3.64 -14.22
N ALA A 8 3.37 -4.05 -14.06
CA ALA A 8 3.80 -5.43 -13.83
C ALA A 8 2.81 -6.24 -12.95
N GLU A 9 2.48 -7.43 -13.43
CA GLU A 9 1.53 -8.38 -12.84
C GLU A 9 1.80 -8.54 -11.33
N PRO A 10 0.77 -8.53 -10.46
CA PRO A 10 0.92 -8.74 -9.03
C PRO A 10 1.40 -10.17 -8.64
N ASP A 11 1.50 -11.08 -9.60
CA ASP A 11 1.64 -12.53 -9.38
C ASP A 11 3.06 -13.02 -9.07
N THR A 12 4.10 -12.21 -9.23
CA THR A 12 5.48 -12.66 -8.92
C THR A 12 5.73 -12.76 -7.40
N LEU A 13 4.90 -12.10 -6.59
CA LEU A 13 4.90 -12.26 -5.15
C LEU A 13 3.73 -13.17 -4.81
N SER A 14 4.01 -14.46 -4.60
CA SER A 14 3.05 -15.43 -4.08
C SER A 14 2.63 -15.02 -2.66
N LEU A 15 1.71 -14.07 -2.57
CA LEU A 15 1.06 -13.68 -1.32
C LEU A 15 0.07 -14.78 -0.97
N PRO A 16 0.17 -15.39 0.22
CA PRO A 16 -0.69 -16.50 0.56
C PRO A 16 -2.14 -16.06 0.83
N VAL A 17 -2.33 -14.78 1.17
CA VAL A 17 -3.63 -14.13 1.36
C VAL A 17 -3.58 -12.67 0.89
N ARG A 18 -4.74 -12.10 0.55
CA ARG A 18 -4.87 -10.67 0.26
C ARG A 18 -4.76 -9.87 1.56
N PRO A 19 -3.79 -8.94 1.69
CA PRO A 19 -3.71 -8.09 2.87
C PRO A 19 -4.85 -7.07 2.93
N THR A 20 -5.21 -6.70 4.15
CA THR A 20 -6.11 -5.56 4.41
C THR A 20 -5.35 -4.24 4.34
N VAL A 21 -6.05 -3.13 4.14
CA VAL A 21 -5.44 -1.79 4.12
C VAL A 21 -4.73 -1.47 5.45
N VAL A 22 -5.30 -1.94 6.57
CA VAL A 22 -4.71 -1.77 7.92
C VAL A 22 -3.36 -2.47 8.03
N GLN A 23 -3.25 -3.74 7.57
CA GLN A 23 -1.97 -4.46 7.56
C GLN A 23 -0.91 -3.75 6.72
N ILE A 24 -1.30 -3.18 5.58
CA ILE A 24 -0.39 -2.41 4.72
C ILE A 24 0.08 -1.14 5.43
N LEU A 25 -0.84 -0.41 6.07
CA LEU A 25 -0.52 0.79 6.84
C LEU A 25 0.46 0.49 7.97
N ASP A 26 0.23 -0.58 8.74
CA ASP A 26 1.11 -1.02 9.82
C ASP A 26 2.51 -1.36 9.31
N GLU A 27 2.62 -2.14 8.24
CA GLU A 27 3.92 -2.52 7.67
C GLU A 27 4.69 -1.33 7.12
N VAL A 28 4.01 -0.42 6.42
CA VAL A 28 4.64 0.79 5.89
C VAL A 28 5.06 1.72 7.02
N ALA A 29 4.24 1.86 8.05
CA ALA A 29 4.55 2.63 9.25
C ALA A 29 5.82 2.08 9.94
N ALA A 30 5.85 0.76 10.18
CA ALA A 30 6.99 0.06 10.77
C ALA A 30 8.26 0.20 9.91
N HIS A 31 8.15 0.08 8.59
CA HIS A 31 9.29 0.19 7.68
C HIS A 31 9.95 1.57 7.71
N TYR A 32 9.16 2.64 7.66
CA TYR A 32 9.68 4.01 7.60
C TYR A 32 9.84 4.67 8.98
N GLY A 33 9.54 3.97 10.06
CA GLY A 33 9.62 4.50 11.43
C GLY A 33 8.68 5.68 11.65
N VAL A 34 7.48 5.61 11.08
CA VAL A 34 6.39 6.58 11.26
C VAL A 34 5.20 5.87 11.89
N THR A 35 4.24 6.62 12.42
CA THR A 35 3.02 6.02 12.98
C THR A 35 1.91 5.92 11.93
N VAL A 36 0.99 4.96 12.09
CA VAL A 36 -0.22 4.87 11.23
C VAL A 36 -1.04 6.17 11.32
N ALA A 37 -1.11 6.79 12.49
CA ALA A 37 -1.76 8.08 12.68
C ALA A 37 -1.09 9.21 11.86
N GLU A 38 0.22 9.17 11.65
CA GLU A 38 0.89 10.11 10.74
C GLU A 38 0.55 9.81 9.27
N LEU A 39 0.43 8.52 8.90
CA LEU A 39 0.06 8.12 7.54
C LEU A 39 -1.38 8.53 7.18
N THR A 40 -2.33 8.44 8.11
CA THR A 40 -3.73 8.90 7.89
C THR A 40 -3.92 10.38 8.22
N GLY A 41 -3.04 10.95 9.05
CA GLY A 41 -3.11 12.33 9.51
C GLY A 41 -2.82 13.37 8.42
N ARG A 42 -3.05 14.65 8.75
CA ARG A 42 -2.94 15.78 7.80
C ARG A 42 -1.51 16.20 7.44
N ARG A 43 -0.50 15.70 8.17
CA ARG A 43 0.90 16.15 8.08
C ARG A 43 1.50 15.93 6.69
N ARG A 44 2.12 16.99 6.13
CA ARG A 44 2.70 17.01 4.76
C ARG A 44 4.23 17.03 4.72
N SER A 45 4.90 16.72 5.83
CA SER A 45 6.35 16.62 5.88
C SER A 45 6.84 15.50 4.95
N ARG A 46 7.96 15.72 4.23
CA ARG A 46 8.53 14.73 3.28
C ARG A 46 8.75 13.35 3.91
N ARG A 47 9.11 13.31 5.21
CA ARG A 47 9.25 12.09 6.02
C ARG A 47 7.97 11.25 6.11
N VAL A 48 6.79 11.86 5.99
CA VAL A 48 5.49 11.19 6.10
C VAL A 48 4.80 11.05 4.75
N VAL A 49 4.97 12.03 3.85
CA VAL A 49 4.34 12.02 2.52
C VAL A 49 4.80 10.83 1.70
N TRP A 50 6.11 10.56 1.66
CA TRP A 50 6.64 9.44 0.90
C TRP A 50 6.11 8.08 1.39
N PRO A 51 6.20 7.74 2.69
CA PRO A 51 5.58 6.53 3.23
C PRO A 51 4.08 6.43 2.94
N ARG A 52 3.33 7.54 3.05
CA ARG A 52 1.89 7.53 2.74
C ARG A 52 1.60 7.19 1.29
N GLN A 53 2.36 7.76 0.35
CA GLN A 53 2.21 7.47 -1.08
C GLN A 53 2.61 6.02 -1.39
N MET A 54 3.61 5.47 -0.69
CA MET A 54 3.98 4.05 -0.78
C MET A 54 2.83 3.15 -0.29
N ALA A 55 2.22 3.48 0.84
CA ALA A 55 1.06 2.75 1.36
C ALA A 55 -0.14 2.79 0.38
N MET A 56 -0.44 3.95 -0.19
CA MET A 56 -1.52 4.10 -1.19
C MET A 56 -1.27 3.26 -2.45
N TRP A 57 -0.04 3.29 -2.97
CA TRP A 57 0.35 2.48 -4.11
C TRP A 57 0.29 0.98 -3.82
N THR A 58 0.78 0.57 -2.64
CA THR A 58 0.74 -0.83 -2.20
C THR A 58 -0.69 -1.32 -2.02
N ALA A 59 -1.54 -0.54 -1.36
CA ALA A 59 -2.96 -0.84 -1.21
C ALA A 59 -3.67 -0.93 -2.56
N ARG A 60 -3.37 -0.05 -3.51
CA ARG A 60 -3.97 -0.10 -4.84
C ARG A 60 -3.56 -1.34 -5.65
N ARG A 61 -2.37 -1.90 -5.40
CA ARG A 61 -1.89 -3.11 -6.10
C ARG A 61 -2.32 -4.42 -5.44
N LEU A 62 -2.34 -4.45 -4.11
CA LEU A 62 -2.59 -5.68 -3.35
C LEU A 62 -4.05 -5.88 -2.96
N THR A 63 -4.84 -4.80 -2.93
CA THR A 63 -6.26 -4.85 -2.58
C THR A 63 -7.14 -4.62 -3.81
N VAL A 64 -8.39 -5.08 -3.73
CA VAL A 64 -9.42 -4.87 -4.77
C VAL A 64 -10.28 -3.63 -4.52
N HIS A 65 -9.94 -2.83 -3.50
CA HIS A 65 -10.75 -1.67 -3.11
C HIS A 65 -10.77 -0.59 -4.19
N SER A 66 -11.90 0.11 -4.27
CA SER A 66 -12.08 1.27 -5.14
C SER A 66 -11.27 2.47 -4.62
N LEU A 67 -11.03 3.47 -5.48
CA LEU A 67 -10.35 4.70 -5.07
C LEU A 67 -11.10 5.43 -3.93
N PRO A 68 -12.45 5.52 -3.94
CA PRO A 68 -13.23 6.00 -2.80
C PRO A 68 -12.99 5.25 -1.49
N SER A 69 -13.02 3.91 -1.51
CA SER A 69 -12.85 3.09 -0.29
C SER A 69 -11.44 3.22 0.27
N LEU A 70 -10.42 3.27 -0.59
CA LEU A 70 -9.06 3.62 -0.18
C LEU A 70 -9.01 5.04 0.41
N GLY A 71 -9.66 6.02 -0.23
CA GLY A 71 -9.76 7.38 0.31
C GLY A 71 -10.28 7.41 1.75
N ASN A 72 -11.37 6.67 2.00
CA ASN A 72 -11.93 6.51 3.34
C ASN A 72 -10.91 5.92 4.33
N ALA A 73 -10.23 4.82 3.95
CA ALA A 73 -9.23 4.18 4.80
C ALA A 73 -8.02 5.09 5.11
N PHE A 74 -7.65 5.97 4.19
CA PHE A 74 -6.58 6.96 4.39
C PHE A 74 -7.07 8.28 4.99
N ALA A 75 -8.38 8.44 5.26
CA ALA A 75 -9.02 9.70 5.63
C ALA A 75 -8.68 10.87 4.67
N ARG A 76 -8.65 10.58 3.36
CA ARG A 76 -8.31 11.51 2.27
C ARG A 76 -9.32 11.45 1.14
N ASP A 77 -9.34 12.51 0.34
CA ASP A 77 -10.07 12.51 -0.93
C ASP A 77 -9.51 11.42 -1.86
N HIS A 78 -10.40 10.73 -2.58
CA HIS A 78 -10.02 9.67 -3.53
C HIS A 78 -9.05 10.16 -4.63
N THR A 79 -9.13 11.44 -5.01
CA THR A 79 -8.17 12.08 -5.92
C THR A 79 -6.77 12.15 -5.30
N THR A 80 -6.66 12.32 -3.98
CA THR A 80 -5.36 12.30 -3.28
C THR A 80 -4.72 10.91 -3.36
N VAL A 81 -5.53 9.84 -3.25
CA VAL A 81 -5.05 8.48 -3.43
C VAL A 81 -4.57 8.28 -4.87
N MET A 82 -5.36 8.72 -5.85
CA MET A 82 -4.97 8.66 -7.27
C MET A 82 -3.64 9.37 -7.54
N HIS A 83 -3.49 10.62 -7.06
CA HIS A 83 -2.26 11.39 -7.20
C HIS A 83 -1.08 10.75 -6.46
N GLY A 84 -1.32 10.16 -5.28
CA GLY A 84 -0.29 9.45 -4.52
C GLY A 84 0.24 8.22 -5.24
N VAL A 85 -0.66 7.41 -5.82
CA VAL A 85 -0.31 6.23 -6.62
C VAL A 85 0.50 6.64 -7.86
N ALA A 86 0.03 7.66 -8.59
CA ALA A 86 0.71 8.16 -9.78
C ALA A 86 2.10 8.75 -9.45
N ALA A 87 2.23 9.50 -8.36
CA ALA A 87 3.51 10.05 -7.92
C ALA A 87 4.51 8.95 -7.53
N THR A 88 4.07 7.91 -6.83
CA THR A 88 4.92 6.74 -6.51
C THR A 88 5.37 6.03 -7.78
N ALA A 89 4.47 5.78 -8.73
CA ALA A 89 4.81 5.14 -10.00
C ALA A 89 5.84 5.95 -10.79
N ALA A 90 5.61 7.26 -10.97
CA ALA A 90 6.56 8.16 -11.64
C ALA A 90 7.93 8.19 -10.94
N ARG A 91 7.95 8.06 -9.61
CA ARG A 91 9.21 8.02 -8.86
C ARG A 91 9.99 6.72 -9.10
N PHE A 92 9.32 5.60 -9.26
CA PHE A 92 9.98 4.35 -9.63
C PHE A 92 10.61 4.40 -11.03
N ASP A 93 10.03 5.17 -11.95
CA ASP A 93 10.62 5.39 -13.27
C ASP A 93 11.84 6.30 -13.20
N ALA A 94 11.83 7.30 -12.30
CA ALA A 94 12.93 8.24 -12.13
C ALA A 94 14.12 7.69 -11.32
N LEU A 95 13.85 6.91 -10.27
CA LEU A 95 14.83 6.46 -9.26
C LEU A 95 14.67 4.94 -9.02
N PRO A 96 15.45 4.10 -9.72
CA PRO A 96 15.36 2.64 -9.60
C PRO A 96 15.59 2.13 -8.18
N GLU A 97 16.42 2.80 -7.37
CA GLU A 97 16.67 2.46 -5.96
C GLU A 97 15.40 2.50 -5.12
N THR A 98 14.43 3.32 -5.53
CA THR A 98 13.13 3.42 -4.84
C THR A 98 12.33 2.13 -4.96
N LYS A 99 12.58 1.32 -6.01
CA LYS A 99 11.93 0.00 -6.18
C LYS A 99 12.41 -0.99 -5.14
N GLU A 100 13.64 -0.86 -4.64
CA GLU A 100 14.19 -1.72 -3.59
C GLU A 100 13.44 -1.50 -2.27
N ASP A 101 13.14 -0.24 -1.92
CA ASP A 101 12.30 0.10 -0.77
C ASP A 101 10.93 -0.57 -0.86
N ALA A 102 10.27 -0.46 -2.02
CA ALA A 102 8.97 -1.08 -2.24
C ALA A 102 9.06 -2.62 -2.12
N ALA A 103 10.09 -3.24 -2.69
CA ALA A 103 10.32 -4.68 -2.56
C ALA A 103 10.52 -5.08 -1.09
N ALA A 104 11.23 -4.27 -0.31
CA ALA A 104 11.47 -4.54 1.10
C ALA A 104 10.19 -4.43 1.95
N VAL A 105 9.28 -3.49 1.64
CA VAL A 105 7.93 -3.45 2.24
C VAL A 105 7.15 -4.71 1.90
N LEU A 106 7.13 -5.10 0.62
CA LEU A 106 6.36 -6.24 0.15
C LEU A 106 6.85 -7.56 0.75
N LEU A 107 8.17 -7.74 0.85
CA LEU A 107 8.77 -8.92 1.47
C LEU A 107 8.43 -9.02 2.96
N ARG A 108 8.48 -7.89 3.69
CA ARG A 108 8.07 -7.84 5.11
C ARG A 108 6.59 -8.20 5.27
N LEU A 109 5.73 -7.59 4.47
CA LEU A 109 4.31 -7.86 4.46
C LEU A 109 4.03 -9.34 4.16
N GLN A 110 4.69 -9.92 3.15
CA GLN A 110 4.55 -11.34 2.83
C GLN A 110 4.97 -12.23 4.01
N ARG A 111 6.13 -11.97 4.62
CA ARG A 111 6.60 -12.73 5.79
C ARG A 111 5.60 -12.68 6.95
N ARG A 112 5.02 -11.51 7.21
CA ARG A 112 4.01 -11.35 8.25
C ARG A 112 2.74 -12.13 7.94
N LEU A 113 2.21 -11.99 6.72
CA LEU A 113 1.00 -12.73 6.31
C LEU A 113 1.21 -14.25 6.38
N THR A 114 2.39 -14.75 6.00
CA THR A 114 2.74 -16.18 6.13
C THR A 114 2.83 -16.63 7.59
N SER A 115 3.32 -15.75 8.48
CA SER A 115 3.38 -16.01 9.92
C SER A 115 1.98 -16.04 10.55
N ASP A 116 1.12 -15.09 10.19
CA ASP A 116 -0.25 -14.97 10.71
C ASP A 116 -1.13 -16.17 10.28
N LEU A 117 -0.83 -16.81 9.14
CA LEU A 117 -1.52 -18.04 8.73
C LEU A 117 -1.28 -19.23 9.65
N HIS A 118 -0.14 -19.27 10.34
CA HIS A 118 0.17 -20.32 11.32
C HIS A 118 -0.35 -19.99 12.72
N GLY A 119 -0.74 -18.74 12.97
CA GLY A 119 -1.32 -18.25 14.22
C GLY A 119 -2.73 -17.70 13.97
N GLY A 120 -3.72 -18.58 13.86
CA GLY A 120 -5.07 -18.24 13.42
C GLY A 120 -5.65 -16.96 14.04
N GLN A 121 -5.87 -15.94 13.20
CA GLN A 121 -6.80 -14.86 13.47
C GLN A 121 -7.45 -14.44 12.14
N ARG A 122 -8.77 -14.64 12.05
CA ARG A 122 -9.55 -14.23 10.88
C ARG A 122 -9.44 -12.71 10.67
N PRO A 123 -9.18 -12.20 9.45
CA PRO A 123 -9.31 -10.78 9.20
C PRO A 123 -10.80 -10.41 9.25
N ALA A 124 -11.10 -9.36 10.02
CA ALA A 124 -12.43 -8.78 10.10
C ALA A 124 -12.90 -8.33 8.72
N GLU A 125 -14.10 -8.80 8.37
CA GLU A 125 -14.84 -8.38 7.20
C GLU A 125 -15.10 -6.86 7.28
N GLY A 126 -14.66 -6.15 6.26
CA GLY A 126 -14.97 -4.74 6.03
C GLY A 126 -15.53 -4.59 4.62
N GLY A 127 -16.62 -5.31 4.36
CA GLY A 127 -17.46 -5.11 3.19
C GLY A 127 -18.11 -3.73 3.25
N GLU A 128 -17.97 -3.00 2.16
CA GLU A 128 -18.49 -1.66 1.94
C GLU A 128 -20.04 -1.67 2.04
N VAL A 129 -20.59 -0.71 2.78
CA VAL A 129 -22.02 -0.32 2.74
C VAL A 129 -22.26 0.69 1.63
#